data_AF-D4XPS0-F1
#
_entry.id   AF-D4XPS0-F1
#
_cell.length_a   1.000
_cell.length_b   1.000
_cell.length_c   1.000
_cell.angle_alpha   90.00
_cell.angle_beta   90.00
_cell.angle_gamma   90.00
#
_symmetry.space_group_name_H-M   'P 1'
#
loop_
_entity.id
_entity.type
_entity.pdbx_description
1 polymer ?
#
loop_
_entity_poly.entity_id
_entity_poly.type
_entity_poly.pdbx_seq_one_letter_code
_entity_poly.pdbx_strand_id
1 'polypeptide(L)'
;MSYKFGEQTVMQAQAKFANFSFTVDVTWCLEQLLKDGLITERDKLLIQTTHRQKEQLKWHPLQWIANFKLKDQLNPTSTLTLNRLCQWLAEKAAVPLFVIDPLKADVTALTSVMSQEFAVRNHILAVEVHADRILIGTDQPFSTEWQNNLERSLAPKRIEKVLLNPEQLQRYLHEYYQVSRAVNSSQNTSAFDRDNKGVEALLQLGDTQNPDANDQHIVKLVDWVLQFAFEQGASDIHLEPRKDKGKVRF
;
A
#
# COMPACT_ATOMS: atom_id res chain seq x y z
N MET A 1 2.37 41.10 4.92
CA MET A 1 3.45 40.75 5.87
C MET A 1 3.14 39.38 6.50
N SER A 2 3.00 38.31 5.69
CA SER A 2 2.34 37.08 6.16
C SER A 2 2.79 35.81 5.41
N TYR A 3 4.09 35.51 5.34
CA TYR A 3 4.60 34.22 4.82
C TYR A 3 5.98 33.86 5.41
N LYS A 4 6.17 33.97 6.74
CA LYS A 4 7.44 33.57 7.37
C LYS A 4 7.35 32.66 8.59
N PHE A 5 6.14 32.33 9.06
CA PHE A 5 5.97 31.45 10.23
C PHE A 5 5.98 29.95 9.89
N GLY A 6 5.72 29.54 8.64
CA GLY A 6 5.71 28.13 8.24
C GLY A 6 7.10 27.53 8.02
N GLU A 7 8.01 28.25 7.36
CA GLU A 7 9.32 27.71 6.95
C GLU A 7 10.27 27.44 8.13
N GLN A 8 10.24 28.26 9.18
CA GLN A 8 11.13 28.08 10.33
C GLN A 8 10.76 26.85 11.18
N THR A 9 9.47 26.51 11.28
CA THR A 9 9.01 25.33 12.04
C THR A 9 9.31 24.03 11.28
N VAL A 10 9.23 24.05 9.94
CA VAL A 10 9.56 22.90 9.09
C VAL A 10 11.07 22.61 9.11
N MET A 11 11.93 23.65 9.04
CA MET A 11 13.39 23.48 9.17
C MET A 11 13.82 22.95 10.56
N GLN A 12 13.15 23.36 11.64
CA GLN A 12 13.47 22.86 12.99
C GLN A 12 12.99 21.42 13.23
N ALA A 13 11.90 20.99 12.59
CA ALA A 13 11.44 19.60 12.64
C ALA A 13 12.40 18.67 11.87
N GLN A 14 12.88 19.11 10.70
CA GLN A 14 13.91 18.42 9.91
C GLN A 14 15.17 18.15 10.74
N ALA A 15 15.65 19.14 11.50
CA ALA A 15 16.90 19.02 12.28
C ALA A 15 16.82 18.01 13.46
N LYS A 16 15.63 17.71 14.00
CA LYS A 16 15.49 16.80 15.15
C LYS A 16 15.44 15.31 14.78
N PHE A 17 15.03 14.97 13.55
CA PHE A 17 14.93 13.58 13.09
C PHE A 17 15.96 13.22 12.01
N ALA A 18 16.80 14.17 11.60
CA ALA A 18 17.75 14.01 10.49
C ALA A 18 18.81 12.90 10.66
N ASN A 19 19.06 12.39 11.88
CA ASN A 19 20.20 11.51 12.14
C ASN A 19 19.86 10.10 12.63
N PHE A 20 18.59 9.76 12.83
CA PHE A 20 18.21 8.43 13.33
C PHE A 20 17.17 7.78 12.43
N SER A 21 17.52 6.61 11.88
CA SER A 21 16.56 5.72 11.22
C SER A 21 15.76 5.01 12.30
N PHE A 22 14.45 5.20 12.32
CA PHE A 22 13.55 4.49 13.23
C PHE A 22 12.18 4.29 12.58
N THR A 23 11.46 3.29 13.08
CA THR A 23 10.09 3.00 12.71
C THR A 23 9.16 3.73 13.67
N VAL A 24 8.17 4.42 13.11
CA VAL A 24 7.09 5.05 13.86
C VAL A 24 6.25 3.96 14.52
N ASP A 25 6.09 4.06 15.84
CA ASP A 25 5.19 3.22 16.61
C ASP A 25 4.01 4.03 17.18
N VAL A 26 3.09 3.35 17.87
CA VAL A 26 1.90 4.02 18.42
C VAL A 26 2.24 4.95 19.57
N THR A 27 3.22 4.59 20.39
CA THR A 27 3.62 5.41 21.53
C THR A 27 4.17 6.75 21.04
N TRP A 28 5.08 6.70 20.08
CA TRP A 28 5.64 7.86 19.41
C TRP A 28 4.55 8.70 18.73
N CYS A 29 3.64 8.08 17.98
CA CYS A 29 2.53 8.79 17.34
C CYS A 29 1.69 9.55 18.36
N LEU A 30 1.28 8.89 19.45
CA LEU A 30 0.45 9.52 20.48
C LEU A 30 1.18 10.66 21.21
N GLU A 31 2.48 10.50 21.47
CA GLU A 31 3.30 11.57 22.06
C GLU A 31 3.41 12.78 21.15
N GLN A 32 3.67 12.57 19.86
CA GLN A 32 3.77 13.67 18.91
C GLN A 32 2.42 14.32 18.64
N LEU A 33 1.33 13.55 18.53
CA LEU A 33 -0.02 14.09 18.36
C LEU A 33 -0.47 14.92 19.57
N LEU A 34 -0.14 14.47 20.79
CA LEU A 34 -0.43 15.22 22.02
C LEU A 34 0.40 16.52 22.06
N LYS A 35 1.68 16.44 21.70
CA LYS A 35 2.58 17.59 21.66
C LYS A 35 2.15 18.65 20.64
N ASP A 36 1.64 18.20 19.50
CA ASP A 36 1.12 19.07 18.45
C ASP A 36 -0.33 19.52 18.74
N GLY A 37 -0.92 19.04 19.84
CA GLY A 37 -2.25 19.44 20.30
C GLY A 37 -3.40 18.91 19.45
N LEU A 38 -3.21 17.85 18.67
CA LEU A 38 -4.29 17.22 17.87
C LEU A 38 -5.20 16.33 18.73
N ILE A 39 -4.65 15.74 19.80
CA ILE A 39 -5.35 14.86 20.75
C ILE A 39 -5.20 15.34 22.18
N THR A 40 -6.11 14.93 23.06
CA THR A 40 -6.01 15.19 24.50
C THR A 40 -5.26 14.07 25.23
N GLU A 41 -4.82 14.33 26.46
CA GLU A 41 -4.24 13.29 27.33
C GLU A 41 -5.23 12.14 27.59
N ARG A 42 -6.54 12.45 27.67
CA ARG A 42 -7.59 11.44 27.80
C ARG A 42 -7.62 10.51 26.60
N ASP A 43 -7.53 11.06 25.40
CA ASP A 43 -7.51 10.28 24.15
C ASP A 43 -6.26 9.40 24.07
N LYS A 44 -5.09 9.95 24.45
CA LYS A 44 -3.85 9.17 24.54
C LYS A 44 -4.00 7.97 25.47
N LEU A 45 -4.49 8.17 26.69
CA LEU A 45 -4.68 7.11 27.67
C LEU A 45 -5.70 6.06 27.21
N LEU A 46 -6.77 6.48 26.56
CA LEU A 46 -7.77 5.58 25.98
C LEU A 46 -7.11 4.63 24.96
N ILE A 47 -6.32 5.17 24.02
CA ILE A 47 -5.67 4.37 22.98
C ILE A 47 -4.59 3.46 23.56
N GLN A 48 -3.85 3.91 24.56
CA GLN A 48 -2.79 3.11 25.21
C GLN A 48 -3.33 1.95 26.03
N THR A 49 -4.47 2.14 26.70
CA THR A 49 -5.07 1.11 27.57
C THR A 49 -6.00 0.16 26.83
N THR A 50 -6.42 0.52 25.61
CA THR A 50 -7.25 -0.36 24.77
C THR A 50 -6.44 -1.56 24.26
N HIS A 51 -6.92 -2.76 24.58
CA HIS A 51 -6.31 -3.99 24.12
C HIS A 51 -6.43 -4.17 22.60
N ARG A 52 -5.34 -4.58 21.95
CA ARG A 52 -5.32 -4.91 20.53
C ARG A 52 -5.55 -6.38 20.30
N GLN A 53 -6.52 -6.70 19.46
CA GLN A 53 -6.71 -8.04 18.93
C GLN A 53 -5.55 -8.43 17.99
N LYS A 54 -5.39 -9.73 17.71
CA LYS A 54 -4.30 -10.26 16.87
C LYS A 54 -4.22 -9.61 15.49
N GLU A 55 -5.35 -9.29 14.89
CA GLU A 55 -5.41 -8.62 13.59
C GLU A 55 -4.93 -7.16 13.68
N GLN A 56 -5.31 -6.46 14.75
CA GLN A 56 -4.97 -5.06 15.01
C GLN A 56 -3.49 -4.85 15.37
N LEU A 57 -2.79 -5.91 15.81
CA LEU A 57 -1.34 -5.87 16.01
C LEU A 57 -0.56 -5.71 14.71
N LYS A 58 -1.15 -6.13 13.57
CA LYS A 58 -0.54 -5.95 12.24
C LYS A 58 -0.81 -4.57 11.64
N TRP A 59 -1.71 -3.80 12.24
CA TRP A 59 -2.09 -2.50 11.71
C TRP A 59 -1.00 -1.48 11.96
N HIS A 60 -0.87 -0.57 11.01
CA HIS A 60 -0.03 0.60 11.14
C HIS A 60 -0.50 1.47 12.32
N PRO A 61 0.40 2.12 13.06
CA PRO A 61 0.05 3.04 14.15
C PRO A 61 -1.06 4.04 13.82
N LEU A 62 -1.00 4.63 12.63
CA LEU A 62 -2.00 5.60 12.19
C LEU A 62 -3.37 4.96 11.96
N GLN A 63 -3.44 3.73 11.45
CA GLN A 63 -4.70 3.00 11.30
C GLN A 63 -5.32 2.71 12.66
N TRP A 64 -4.51 2.27 13.61
CA TRP A 64 -4.96 2.02 14.98
C TRP A 64 -5.55 3.27 15.62
N ILE A 65 -4.87 4.43 15.50
CA ILE A 65 -5.36 5.69 16.08
C ILE A 65 -6.61 6.17 15.35
N ALA A 66 -6.66 6.09 14.02
CA ALA A 66 -7.82 6.49 13.22
C ALA A 66 -9.10 5.69 13.57
N ASN A 67 -8.95 4.43 14.00
CA ASN A 67 -10.08 3.58 14.38
C ASN A 67 -10.91 4.16 15.54
N PHE A 68 -10.32 4.97 16.41
CA PHE A 68 -11.03 5.62 17.53
C PHE A 68 -11.87 6.82 17.11
N LYS A 69 -11.73 7.29 15.86
CA LYS A 69 -12.48 8.43 15.29
C LYS A 69 -12.48 9.65 16.22
N LEU A 70 -11.32 9.93 16.81
CA LEU A 70 -11.15 11.07 17.73
C LEU A 70 -11.47 12.38 17.02
N LYS A 71 -11.91 13.38 17.79
CA LYS A 71 -12.09 14.75 17.28
C LYS A 71 -10.73 15.42 17.16
N ASP A 72 -10.49 16.09 16.04
CA ASP A 72 -9.30 16.94 15.89
C ASP A 72 -9.47 18.16 16.80
N GLN A 73 -8.63 18.30 17.82
CA GLN A 73 -8.69 19.42 18.76
C GLN A 73 -8.37 20.76 18.09
N LEU A 74 -7.60 20.74 16.99
CA LEU A 74 -7.31 21.95 16.21
C LEU A 74 -8.47 22.34 15.30
N ASN A 75 -9.28 21.36 14.88
CA ASN A 75 -10.44 21.57 14.02
C ASN A 75 -11.64 20.79 14.57
N PRO A 76 -12.41 21.37 15.51
CA PRO A 76 -13.48 20.66 16.23
C PRO A 76 -14.61 20.11 15.34
N THR A 77 -14.71 20.58 14.10
CA THR A 77 -15.66 20.10 13.08
C THR A 77 -15.17 18.87 12.33
N SER A 78 -13.92 18.47 12.51
CA SER A 78 -13.29 17.37 11.78
C SER A 78 -12.83 16.24 12.72
N THR A 79 -12.77 15.04 12.17
CA THR A 79 -12.28 13.85 12.88
C THR A 79 -10.87 13.52 12.42
N LEU A 80 -10.09 12.93 13.32
CA LEU A 80 -8.76 12.39 13.03
C LEU A 80 -8.90 11.10 12.22
N THR A 81 -9.22 11.28 10.94
CA THR A 81 -9.23 10.22 9.94
C THR A 81 -7.80 9.78 9.60
N LEU A 82 -7.67 8.60 9.01
CA LEU A 82 -6.36 8.09 8.56
C LEU A 82 -5.68 9.06 7.59
N ASN A 83 -6.43 9.66 6.66
CA ASN A 83 -5.87 10.64 5.71
C ASN A 83 -5.34 11.89 6.43
N ARG A 84 -6.06 12.38 7.45
CA ARG A 84 -5.61 13.52 8.25
C ARG A 84 -4.32 13.19 9.02
N LEU A 85 -4.25 12.00 9.59
CA LEU A 85 -3.05 11.51 10.28
C LEU A 85 -1.86 11.30 9.32
N CYS A 86 -2.10 10.81 8.10
CA CYS A 86 -1.07 10.69 7.07
C CYS A 86 -0.57 12.07 6.65
N GLN A 87 -1.47 13.04 6.45
CA GLN A 87 -1.08 14.43 6.15
C GLN A 87 -0.22 15.03 7.28
N TRP A 88 -0.64 14.85 8.54
CA TRP A 88 0.13 15.29 9.69
C TRP A 88 1.53 14.65 9.72
N LEU A 89 1.63 13.34 9.48
CA LEU A 89 2.92 12.63 9.47
C LEU A 89 3.81 13.09 8.31
N ALA A 90 3.23 13.35 7.14
CA ALA A 90 3.92 13.90 5.96
C ALA A 90 4.51 15.28 6.25
N GLU A 91 3.71 16.18 6.85
CA GLU A 91 4.15 17.51 7.29
C GLU A 91 5.26 17.40 8.35
N LYS A 92 5.12 16.49 9.32
CA LYS A 92 6.11 16.25 10.38
C LYS A 92 7.44 15.74 9.83
N ALA A 93 7.39 14.87 8.84
CA ALA A 93 8.57 14.28 8.20
C ALA A 93 9.15 15.14 7.07
N ALA A 94 8.47 16.22 6.68
CA ALA A 94 8.79 17.03 5.49
C ALA A 94 8.89 16.19 4.20
N VAL A 95 7.96 15.24 4.04
CA VAL A 95 7.85 14.36 2.87
C VAL A 95 6.48 14.58 2.23
N PRO A 96 6.35 14.69 0.90
CA PRO A 96 5.06 14.88 0.27
C PRO A 96 4.18 13.64 0.42
N LEU A 97 2.88 13.85 0.67
CA LEU A 97 1.87 12.79 0.64
C LEU A 97 1.51 12.49 -0.83
N PHE A 98 1.62 11.23 -1.21
CA PHE A 98 1.29 10.76 -2.55
C PHE A 98 0.06 9.85 -2.51
N VAL A 99 -0.82 10.00 -3.50
CA VAL A 99 -2.01 9.16 -3.66
C VAL A 99 -1.84 8.37 -4.94
N ILE A 100 -1.84 7.04 -4.82
CA ILE A 100 -1.66 6.15 -5.97
C ILE A 100 -2.90 6.21 -6.87
N ASP A 101 -2.67 6.50 -8.15
CA ASP A 101 -3.66 6.42 -9.21
C ASP A 101 -3.43 5.12 -10.01
N PRO A 102 -4.24 4.07 -9.81
CA PRO A 102 -4.00 2.77 -10.41
C PRO A 102 -4.08 2.79 -11.95
N LEU A 103 -4.76 3.78 -12.54
CA LEU A 103 -4.92 3.87 -13.99
C LEU A 103 -3.66 4.42 -14.69
N LYS A 104 -2.76 5.07 -13.95
CA LYS A 104 -1.53 5.66 -14.47
C LYS A 104 -0.28 4.83 -14.17
N ALA A 105 -0.42 3.77 -13.38
CA ALA A 105 0.70 3.00 -12.90
C ALA A 105 1.18 1.98 -13.94
N ASP A 106 2.43 2.09 -14.39
CA ASP A 106 3.12 1.03 -15.13
C ASP A 106 3.61 -0.04 -14.15
N VAL A 107 2.75 -1.00 -13.86
CA VAL A 107 3.01 -2.04 -12.85
C VAL A 107 4.32 -2.80 -13.14
N THR A 108 4.61 -3.10 -14.40
CA THR A 108 5.82 -3.84 -14.79
C THR A 108 7.08 -3.02 -14.52
N ALA A 109 7.09 -1.75 -14.90
CA ALA A 109 8.22 -0.86 -14.60
C ALA A 109 8.39 -0.69 -13.09
N LEU A 110 7.31 -0.53 -12.34
CA LEU A 110 7.35 -0.31 -10.89
C LEU A 110 7.86 -1.53 -10.12
N THR A 111 7.40 -2.73 -10.46
CA THR A 111 7.85 -3.96 -9.78
C THR A 111 9.24 -4.41 -10.21
N SER A 112 9.76 -3.92 -11.35
CA SER A 112 11.14 -4.18 -11.77
C SER A 112 12.19 -3.47 -10.91
N VAL A 113 11.79 -2.42 -10.19
CA VAL A 113 12.69 -1.59 -9.35
C VAL A 113 13.26 -2.39 -8.17
N MET A 114 12.47 -3.29 -7.58
CA MET A 114 12.88 -4.07 -6.42
C MET A 114 12.08 -5.36 -6.28
N SER A 115 12.61 -6.36 -5.56
CA SER A 115 11.86 -7.60 -5.30
C SER A 115 10.69 -7.38 -4.34
N GLN A 116 9.68 -8.24 -4.44
CA GLN A 116 8.51 -8.19 -3.56
C GLN A 116 8.92 -8.35 -2.09
N GLU A 117 9.85 -9.25 -1.80
CA GLU A 117 10.31 -9.54 -0.44
C GLU A 117 10.99 -8.31 0.17
N PHE A 118 11.74 -7.56 -0.65
CA PHE A 118 12.37 -6.32 -0.24
C PHE A 118 11.33 -5.21 0.01
N ALA A 119 10.35 -5.08 -0.87
CA ALA A 119 9.23 -4.14 -0.74
C ALA A 119 8.40 -4.40 0.53
N VAL A 120 7.99 -5.66 0.76
CA VAL A 120 7.22 -6.08 1.95
C VAL A 120 8.00 -5.82 3.23
N ARG A 121 9.27 -6.24 3.27
CA ARG A 121 10.09 -6.16 4.49
C ARG A 121 10.33 -4.72 4.94
N ASN A 122 10.53 -3.81 3.98
CA ASN A 122 10.84 -2.42 4.27
C ASN A 122 9.61 -1.51 4.25
N HIS A 123 8.42 -2.04 3.95
CA HIS A 123 7.20 -1.27 3.78
C HIS A 123 7.36 -0.12 2.76
N ILE A 124 7.78 -0.48 1.56
CA ILE A 124 8.01 0.46 0.45
C ILE A 124 7.42 -0.05 -0.86
N LEU A 125 7.08 0.86 -1.77
CA LEU A 125 6.58 0.57 -3.09
C LEU A 125 7.03 1.65 -4.07
N ALA A 126 7.52 1.26 -5.25
CA ALA A 126 7.75 2.22 -6.33
C ALA A 126 6.40 2.74 -6.86
N VAL A 127 6.25 4.06 -6.95
CA VAL A 127 5.01 4.70 -7.43
C VAL A 127 5.17 5.41 -8.76
N GLU A 128 6.38 5.91 -9.06
CA GLU A 128 6.70 6.44 -10.38
C GLU A 128 8.16 6.13 -10.74
N VAL A 129 8.40 5.83 -12.01
CA VAL A 129 9.75 5.64 -12.57
C VAL A 129 9.95 6.68 -13.66
N HIS A 130 10.94 7.55 -13.46
CA HIS A 130 11.41 8.49 -14.47
C HIS A 130 12.79 8.01 -15.00
N ALA A 131 13.32 8.73 -16.00
CA ALA A 131 14.62 8.40 -16.60
C ALA A 131 15.77 8.60 -15.61
N ASP A 132 15.72 9.68 -14.82
CA ASP A 132 16.76 10.15 -13.90
C ASP A 132 16.42 9.96 -12.41
N ARG A 133 15.13 9.81 -12.08
CA ARG A 133 14.65 9.61 -10.70
C ARG A 133 13.60 8.51 -10.58
N ILE A 134 13.44 7.98 -9.38
CA ILE A 134 12.40 7.02 -9.01
C ILE A 134 11.72 7.51 -7.74
N LEU A 135 10.39 7.61 -7.76
CA LEU A 135 9.61 7.92 -6.57
C LEU A 135 9.24 6.62 -5.85
N ILE A 136 9.66 6.52 -4.60
CA ILE A 136 9.39 5.39 -3.72
C ILE A 136 8.47 5.86 -2.59
N GLY A 137 7.29 5.26 -2.53
CA GLY A 137 6.33 5.46 -1.46
C GLY A 137 6.62 4.59 -0.25
N THR A 138 6.47 5.14 0.95
CA THR A 138 6.58 4.41 2.23
C THR A 138 5.52 4.90 3.22
N ASP A 139 5.12 4.06 4.18
CA ASP A 139 4.35 4.46 5.35
C ASP A 139 5.25 4.85 6.54
N GLN A 140 6.56 4.61 6.44
CA GLN A 140 7.58 4.82 7.48
C GLN A 140 8.61 5.88 7.04
N PRO A 141 8.29 7.17 7.12
CA PRO A 141 9.11 8.22 6.52
C PRO A 141 10.45 8.44 7.22
N PHE A 142 10.63 8.01 8.47
CA PHE A 142 11.91 8.12 9.18
C PHE A 142 12.83 6.92 8.98
N SER A 143 12.33 5.83 8.38
CA SER A 143 13.18 4.69 8.00
C SER A 143 13.95 5.05 6.73
N THR A 144 15.29 5.03 6.82
CA THR A 144 16.18 5.42 5.71
C THR A 144 17.15 4.33 5.30
N GLU A 145 17.18 3.20 6.01
CA GLU A 145 18.09 2.08 5.71
C GLU A 145 17.92 1.51 4.30
N TRP A 146 16.67 1.35 3.87
CA TRP A 146 16.35 0.83 2.55
C TRP A 146 16.77 1.77 1.42
N GLN A 147 16.76 3.08 1.65
CA GLN A 147 17.09 4.08 0.64
C GLN A 147 18.54 3.92 0.18
N ASN A 148 19.48 3.81 1.13
CA ASN A 148 20.89 3.59 0.83
C ASN A 148 21.14 2.29 0.05
N ASN A 149 20.36 1.24 0.33
CA ASN A 149 20.48 -0.04 -0.36
C ASN A 149 19.98 0.05 -1.81
N LEU A 150 18.84 0.71 -2.02
CA LEU A 150 18.29 0.90 -3.37
C LEU A 150 19.13 1.86 -4.21
N GLU A 151 19.62 2.97 -3.64
CA GLU A 151 20.47 3.94 -4.36
C GLU A 151 21.72 3.27 -4.93
N ARG A 152 22.33 2.32 -4.19
CA ARG A 152 23.47 1.54 -4.70
C ARG A 152 23.09 0.58 -5.83
N SER A 153 21.91 -0.03 -5.76
CA SER A 153 21.46 -1.01 -6.75
C SER A 153 20.92 -0.39 -8.03
N LEU A 154 20.42 0.85 -7.96
CA LEU A 154 19.71 1.53 -9.05
C LEU A 154 20.49 2.73 -9.62
N ALA A 155 21.74 2.93 -9.20
CA ALA A 155 22.62 3.97 -9.73
C ALA A 155 22.71 3.88 -11.27
N PRO A 156 22.61 5.00 -12.00
CA PRO A 156 22.71 6.39 -11.54
C PRO A 156 21.39 7.08 -11.15
N LYS A 157 20.25 6.36 -11.07
CA LYS A 157 18.95 6.97 -10.79
C LYS A 157 18.86 7.49 -9.35
N ARG A 158 18.28 8.67 -9.16
CA ARG A 158 18.04 9.27 -7.84
C ARG A 158 16.76 8.72 -7.22
N ILE A 159 16.76 8.53 -5.91
CA ILE A 159 15.58 8.05 -5.19
C ILE A 159 14.94 9.22 -4.45
N GLU A 160 13.66 9.45 -4.74
CA GLU A 160 12.83 10.40 -4.02
C GLU A 160 11.80 9.64 -3.19
N LYS A 161 11.64 10.04 -1.93
CA LYS A 161 10.71 9.40 -1.01
C LYS A 161 9.41 10.18 -0.94
N VAL A 162 8.29 9.47 -0.95
CA VAL A 162 6.95 10.03 -0.71
C VAL A 162 6.25 9.24 0.39
N LEU A 163 5.36 9.89 1.13
CA LEU A 163 4.53 9.20 2.12
C LEU A 163 3.31 8.63 1.41
N LEU A 164 3.01 7.36 1.67
CA LEU A 164 1.77 6.72 1.24
C LEU A 164 0.86 6.46 2.43
N ASN A 165 -0.44 6.44 2.17
CA ASN A 165 -1.38 5.89 3.13
C ASN A 165 -1.04 4.40 3.37
N PRO A 166 -0.88 3.94 4.63
CA PRO A 166 -0.56 2.55 4.94
C PRO A 166 -1.54 1.52 4.31
N GLU A 167 -2.83 1.85 4.21
CA GLU A 167 -3.83 0.99 3.56
C GLU A 167 -3.57 0.86 2.06
N GLN A 168 -3.26 1.97 1.40
CA GLN A 168 -2.94 1.98 -0.01
C GLN A 168 -1.64 1.22 -0.27
N LEU A 169 -0.60 1.46 0.54
CA LEU A 169 0.67 0.76 0.42
C LEU A 169 0.47 -0.75 0.52
N GLN A 170 -0.20 -1.24 1.58
CA GLN A 170 -0.42 -2.68 1.75
C GLN A 170 -1.22 -3.30 0.60
N ARG A 171 -2.27 -2.61 0.14
CA ARG A 171 -3.11 -3.06 -0.97
C ARG A 171 -2.32 -3.14 -2.28
N TYR A 172 -1.72 -2.02 -2.71
CA TYR A 172 -1.06 -1.95 -4.01
C TYR A 172 0.24 -2.74 -4.06
N LEU A 173 0.94 -2.87 -2.93
CA LEU A 173 2.11 -3.73 -2.86
C LEU A 173 1.71 -5.18 -3.18
N HIS A 174 0.61 -5.69 -2.64
CA HIS A 174 0.17 -7.03 -2.99
C HIS A 174 -0.32 -7.13 -4.45
N GLU A 175 -1.19 -6.20 -4.87
CA GLU A 175 -1.79 -6.22 -6.21
C GLU A 175 -0.76 -6.09 -7.33
N TYR A 176 0.19 -5.17 -7.23
CA TYR A 176 1.17 -4.91 -8.29
C TYR A 176 2.11 -6.09 -8.50
N TYR A 177 2.62 -6.67 -7.41
CA TYR A 177 3.48 -7.84 -7.51
C TYR A 177 2.72 -9.10 -7.95
N GLN A 178 1.43 -9.24 -7.65
CA GLN A 178 0.60 -10.31 -8.22
C GLN A 178 0.48 -10.15 -9.74
N VAL A 179 0.11 -8.96 -10.22
CA VAL A 179 -0.05 -8.67 -11.66
C VAL A 179 1.27 -8.91 -12.39
N SER A 180 2.38 -8.42 -11.86
CA SER A 180 3.71 -8.63 -12.45
C SER A 180 4.09 -10.12 -12.53
N ARG A 181 3.79 -10.92 -11.50
CA ARG A 181 4.00 -12.38 -11.55
C ARG A 181 3.16 -13.05 -12.64
N ALA A 182 1.89 -12.66 -12.80
CA ALA A 182 1.00 -13.21 -13.82
C ALA A 182 1.43 -12.84 -15.27
N VAL A 183 1.93 -11.62 -15.47
CA VAL A 183 2.47 -11.18 -16.76
C VAL A 183 3.78 -11.91 -17.07
N ASN A 184 4.67 -12.08 -16.09
CA ASN A 184 5.94 -12.80 -16.30
C ASN A 184 5.74 -14.31 -16.53
N SER A 185 4.77 -14.94 -15.87
CA SER A 185 4.48 -16.37 -16.05
C SER A 185 3.85 -16.68 -17.41
N SER A 186 3.05 -15.75 -17.96
CA SER A 186 2.44 -15.86 -19.29
C SER A 186 3.42 -15.61 -20.45
N GLN A 187 4.54 -14.91 -20.18
CA GLN A 187 5.65 -14.73 -21.12
C GLN A 187 6.66 -15.90 -21.10
N ASN A 188 6.90 -16.52 -19.94
CA ASN A 188 7.85 -17.63 -19.79
C ASN A 188 7.28 -19.02 -20.12
N THR A 189 6.00 -19.11 -20.49
CA THR A 189 5.39 -20.34 -21.00
C THR A 189 5.48 -20.37 -22.51
N SER A 190 6.39 -21.19 -23.03
CA SER A 190 6.40 -21.63 -24.43
C SER A 190 4.98 -22.06 -24.83
N ALA A 191 4.58 -21.74 -26.06
CA ALA A 191 3.20 -21.82 -26.60
C ALA A 191 2.46 -23.18 -26.46
N PHE A 192 3.08 -24.20 -25.89
CA PHE A 192 2.53 -25.55 -25.70
C PHE A 192 1.97 -25.84 -24.30
N ASP A 193 2.23 -25.02 -23.27
CA ASP A 193 1.80 -25.27 -21.88
C ASP A 193 0.78 -24.23 -21.35
N ARG A 194 0.28 -23.34 -22.22
CA ARG A 194 -0.64 -22.23 -21.89
C ARG A 194 -2.04 -22.68 -21.45
N ASP A 195 -2.48 -23.88 -21.86
CA ASP A 195 -3.90 -24.23 -21.82
C ASP A 195 -4.39 -24.84 -20.49
N ASN A 196 -3.50 -25.35 -19.63
CA ASN A 196 -3.92 -26.08 -18.42
C ASN A 196 -3.48 -25.48 -17.08
N LYS A 197 -2.41 -24.67 -17.01
CA LYS A 197 -1.86 -24.22 -15.71
C LYS A 197 -2.32 -22.85 -15.23
N GLY A 198 -2.80 -21.99 -16.13
CA GLY A 198 -3.32 -20.66 -15.78
C GLY A 198 -4.63 -20.73 -14.98
N VAL A 199 -5.48 -21.71 -15.32
CA VAL A 199 -6.78 -21.91 -14.68
C VAL A 199 -6.63 -22.54 -13.29
N GLU A 200 -5.69 -23.46 -13.12
CA GLU A 200 -5.45 -24.16 -11.85
C GLU A 200 -4.80 -23.26 -10.78
N ALA A 201 -3.90 -22.35 -11.19
CA ALA A 201 -3.27 -21.37 -10.30
C ALA A 201 -4.24 -20.26 -9.82
N LEU A 202 -5.27 -19.95 -10.61
CA LEU A 202 -6.33 -19.01 -10.23
C LEU A 202 -7.42 -19.68 -9.36
N LEU A 203 -7.68 -20.99 -9.56
CA LEU A 203 -8.59 -21.78 -8.73
C LEU A 203 -8.03 -22.03 -7.31
N GLN A 204 -6.72 -22.21 -7.17
CA GLN A 204 -6.09 -22.43 -5.85
C GLN A 204 -5.98 -21.14 -5.00
N LEU A 205 -6.23 -19.96 -5.57
CA LEU A 205 -6.26 -18.69 -4.84
C LEU A 205 -7.56 -18.46 -4.04
N GLY A 206 -8.58 -19.29 -4.23
CA GLY A 206 -9.91 -19.15 -3.61
C GLY A 206 -10.09 -19.79 -2.23
N ASP A 207 -9.09 -20.48 -1.70
CA ASP A 207 -9.24 -21.27 -0.45
C ASP A 207 -8.77 -20.54 0.82
N THR A 208 -8.43 -19.25 0.71
CA THR A 208 -8.07 -18.43 1.88
C THR A 208 -9.25 -17.58 2.34
N GLN A 209 -9.97 -18.15 3.33
CA GLN A 209 -11.07 -17.59 4.11
C GLN A 209 -11.22 -16.05 4.07
N ASN A 210 -12.10 -15.54 3.20
CA ASN A 210 -12.78 -14.26 3.38
C ASN A 210 -14.10 -14.26 2.60
N PRO A 211 -15.26 -14.32 3.27
CA PRO A 211 -16.56 -14.42 2.60
C PRO A 211 -16.95 -13.17 1.78
N ASP A 212 -16.33 -12.01 2.01
CA ASP A 212 -16.52 -10.78 1.21
C ASP A 212 -15.64 -10.72 -0.06
N ALA A 213 -14.65 -11.62 -0.20
CA ALA A 213 -13.78 -11.68 -1.37
C ALA A 213 -14.50 -12.28 -2.59
N ASN A 214 -15.55 -13.06 -2.36
CA ASN A 214 -16.23 -13.84 -3.39
C ASN A 214 -16.83 -12.97 -4.50
N ASP A 215 -17.40 -11.81 -4.14
CA ASP A 215 -18.00 -10.90 -5.13
C ASP A 215 -16.94 -10.14 -5.95
N GLN A 216 -15.79 -9.81 -5.35
CA GLN A 216 -14.69 -9.16 -6.08
C GLN A 216 -14.04 -10.10 -7.09
N HIS A 217 -13.98 -11.40 -6.79
CA HIS A 217 -13.46 -12.41 -7.71
C HIS A 217 -14.40 -12.66 -8.89
N ILE A 218 -15.72 -12.65 -8.65
CA ILE A 218 -16.73 -12.78 -9.71
C ILE A 218 -16.65 -11.59 -10.67
N VAL A 219 -16.55 -10.36 -10.14
CA VAL A 219 -16.45 -9.15 -10.98
C VAL A 219 -15.21 -9.18 -11.86
N LYS A 220 -14.04 -9.56 -11.31
CA LYS A 220 -12.79 -9.66 -12.08
C LYS A 220 -12.82 -10.77 -13.14
N LEU A 221 -13.47 -11.91 -12.84
CA LEU A 221 -13.64 -13.01 -13.79
C LEU A 221 -14.53 -12.58 -14.96
N VAL A 222 -15.64 -11.89 -14.67
CA VAL A 222 -16.56 -11.36 -15.67
C VAL A 222 -15.86 -10.34 -16.56
N ASP A 223 -15.10 -9.41 -15.97
CA ASP A 223 -14.36 -8.39 -16.71
C ASP A 223 -13.33 -9.03 -17.66
N TRP A 224 -12.65 -10.07 -17.21
CA TRP A 224 -11.73 -10.84 -18.05
C TRP A 224 -12.42 -11.59 -19.20
N VAL A 225 -13.59 -12.22 -18.97
CA VAL A 225 -14.36 -12.90 -20.03
C VAL A 225 -14.80 -11.91 -21.11
N LEU A 226 -15.22 -10.70 -20.71
CA LEU A 226 -15.61 -9.65 -21.63
C LEU A 226 -14.41 -9.12 -22.44
N GLN A 227 -13.29 -8.87 -21.78
CA GLN A 227 -12.04 -8.44 -22.42
C GLN A 227 -11.54 -9.48 -23.43
N PHE A 228 -11.59 -10.77 -23.04
CA PHE A 228 -11.15 -11.88 -23.89
C PHE A 228 -12.05 -12.07 -25.13
N ALA A 229 -13.37 -11.98 -24.96
CA ALA A 229 -14.31 -12.03 -26.08
C ALA A 229 -14.11 -10.86 -27.06
N PHE A 230 -13.80 -9.67 -26.54
CA PHE A 230 -13.48 -8.50 -27.34
C PHE A 230 -12.18 -8.68 -28.15
N GLU A 231 -11.11 -9.18 -27.52
CA GLU A 231 -9.83 -9.46 -28.18
C GLU A 231 -9.93 -10.54 -29.26
N GLN A 232 -10.80 -11.54 -29.08
CA GLN A 232 -11.02 -12.61 -30.05
C GLN A 232 -12.02 -12.21 -31.17
N GLY A 233 -12.59 -11.01 -31.13
CA GLY A 233 -13.64 -10.59 -32.05
C GLY A 233 -14.87 -11.50 -31.99
N ALA A 234 -15.11 -12.14 -30.84
CA ALA A 234 -16.22 -13.06 -30.66
C ALA A 234 -17.52 -12.26 -30.60
N SER A 235 -18.42 -12.50 -31.55
CA SER A 235 -19.72 -11.84 -31.61
C SER A 235 -20.77 -12.48 -30.69
N ASP A 236 -20.48 -13.63 -30.08
CA ASP A 236 -21.37 -14.36 -29.19
C ASP A 236 -20.59 -15.02 -28.04
N ILE A 237 -21.13 -14.96 -26.83
CA ILE A 237 -20.55 -15.54 -25.61
C ILE A 237 -21.58 -16.50 -25.02
N HIS A 238 -21.45 -17.79 -25.32
CA HIS A 238 -22.35 -18.83 -24.80
C HIS A 238 -21.79 -19.44 -23.51
N LEU A 239 -22.50 -19.23 -22.39
CA LEU A 239 -22.14 -19.77 -21.07
C LEU A 239 -23.20 -20.77 -20.61
N GLU A 240 -22.82 -22.05 -20.50
CA GLU A 240 -23.69 -23.09 -19.92
C GLU A 240 -23.15 -23.57 -18.56
N PRO A 241 -23.96 -23.56 -17.48
CA PRO A 241 -23.55 -24.09 -16.20
C PRO A 241 -23.52 -25.62 -16.24
N ARG A 242 -22.32 -26.21 -16.21
CA ARG A 242 -22.17 -27.66 -16.02
C ARG A 242 -22.40 -28.03 -14.55
N LYS A 243 -23.44 -28.81 -14.29
CA LYS A 243 -23.56 -29.56 -13.04
C LYS A 243 -22.77 -30.88 -13.17
N ASP A 244 -21.85 -31.07 -12.23
CA ASP A 244 -21.36 -32.35 -11.71
C ASP A 244 -20.18 -33.05 -12.42
N LYS A 245 -19.04 -33.17 -11.71
CA LYS A 245 -18.20 -34.39 -11.66
C LYS A 245 -17.44 -34.45 -10.34
N GLY A 246 -18.11 -34.94 -9.29
CA GLY A 246 -17.42 -35.63 -8.20
C GLY A 246 -16.82 -36.94 -8.71
N LYS A 247 -15.53 -37.20 -8.42
CA LYS A 247 -14.94 -38.53 -8.58
C LYS A 247 -14.00 -38.83 -7.42
N VAL A 248 -14.59 -39.21 -6.28
CA VAL A 248 -13.89 -39.90 -5.19
C VAL A 248 -13.60 -41.33 -5.66
N ARG A 249 -12.38 -41.80 -5.43
CA ARG A 249 -12.06 -43.23 -5.44
C ARG A 249 -11.33 -43.55 -4.14
N PHE A 250 -11.82 -44.59 -3.44
CA PHE A 250 -11.15 -45.26 -2.34
C PHE A 250 -9.92 -46.02 -2.84
#